data_AF-A0A961ICY3-F1
#
_entry.id   AF-A0A961ICY3-F1
#
_cell.length_a   1.000
_cell.length_b   1.000
_cell.length_c   1.000
_cell.angle_alpha   90.00
_cell.angle_beta   90.00
_cell.angle_gamma   90.00
#
_symmetry.space_group_name_H-M   'P 1'
#
loop_
_entity.id
_entity.type
_entity.pdbx_description
1 polymer ?
#
loop_
_entity_poly.entity_id
_entity_poly.type
_entity_poly.pdbx_seq_one_letter_code
_entity_poly.pdbx_strand_id
1 'polypeptide(L)' 'MQKITIQDLQPVDDYNRNRDQYRERLYAIKEPRRVRLGDYLTFLFENRDTMLYQVQEMVRAEGLREEAA' A
#
# COMPACT_ATOMS: atom_id res chain seq x y z
N MET A 1 3.56 14.59 -5.65
CA MET A 1 2.52 13.55 -5.47
C MET A 1 1.33 14.17 -4.75
N GLN A 2 0.09 13.82 -5.14
CA GLN A 2 -1.09 14.18 -4.36
C GLN A 2 -1.01 13.52 -2.97
N LYS A 3 -1.36 14.26 -1.91
CA LYS A 3 -1.37 13.74 -0.54
C LYS A 3 -2.39 12.60 -0.41
N ILE A 4 -2.08 11.63 0.44
CA ILE A 4 -3.01 10.57 0.84
C ILE A 4 -3.87 11.12 1.98
N THR A 5 -5.18 10.95 1.88
CA THR A 5 -6.15 11.28 2.93
C THR A 5 -6.93 10.04 3.34
N ILE A 6 -7.72 10.14 4.41
CA ILE A 6 -8.55 9.01 4.89
C ILE A 6 -9.55 8.58 3.81
N GLN A 7 -10.04 9.52 3.00
CA GLN A 7 -10.98 9.24 1.90
C GLN A 7 -10.37 8.42 0.76
N ASP A 8 -9.04 8.29 0.71
CA ASP A 8 -8.36 7.42 -0.26
C ASP A 8 -8.31 5.96 0.21
N LEU A 9 -8.58 5.69 1.49
CA LEU A 9 -8.52 4.36 2.07
C LEU A 9 -9.84 3.62 1.84
N GLN A 10 -9.72 2.32 1.58
CA GLN A 10 -10.86 1.43 1.50
C GLN A 10 -11.27 0.95 2.90
N PRO A 11 -12.57 0.72 3.16
CA PRO A 11 -12.99 -0.05 4.32
C PRO A 11 -12.26 -1.40 4.38
N VAL A 12 -11.87 -1.85 5.58
CA VAL A 12 -11.06 -3.06 5.75
C VAL A 12 -11.70 -4.28 5.10
N ASP A 13 -13.03 -4.41 5.19
CA ASP A 13 -13.76 -5.53 4.64
C ASP A 13 -13.76 -5.50 3.09
N ASP A 14 -13.83 -4.32 2.47
CA ASP A 14 -13.72 -4.14 1.02
C ASP A 14 -12.30 -4.40 0.52
N TYR A 15 -11.31 -3.89 1.25
CA TYR A 15 -9.91 -4.12 0.94
C TYR A 15 -9.56 -5.61 1.00
N ASN A 16 -10.03 -6.33 2.01
CA ASN A 16 -9.81 -7.76 2.15
C ASN A 16 -10.34 -8.57 0.96
N ARG A 17 -11.52 -8.21 0.43
CA ARG A 17 -12.11 -8.89 -0.75
C ARG A 17 -11.24 -8.77 -2.00
N ASN A 18 -10.58 -7.63 -2.18
CA ASN A 18 -9.81 -7.33 -3.41
C ASN A 18 -8.29 -7.38 -3.20
N ARG A 19 -7.83 -7.78 -2.01
CA ARG A 19 -6.43 -7.61 -1.58
C ARG A 19 -5.42 -8.25 -2.52
N ASP A 20 -5.70 -9.47 -2.99
CA ASP A 20 -4.75 -10.20 -3.82
C ASP A 20 -4.54 -9.51 -5.18
N GLN A 21 -5.62 -9.00 -5.79
CA GLN A 21 -5.55 -8.21 -7.02
C GLN A 21 -4.77 -6.90 -6.81
N TYR A 22 -5.02 -6.20 -5.70
CA TYR A 22 -4.26 -5.01 -5.33
C TYR A 22 -2.78 -5.33 -5.15
N ARG A 23 -2.46 -6.43 -4.46
CA ARG A 23 -1.09 -6.85 -4.19
C ARG A 23 -0.35 -7.17 -5.49
N GLU A 24 -0.94 -7.90 -6.41
CA GLU A 24 -0.35 -8.19 -7.73
C GLU A 24 -0.05 -6.90 -8.52
N ARG A 25 -1.03 -5.99 -8.60
CA ARG A 25 -0.84 -4.68 -9.24
C ARG A 25 0.32 -3.90 -8.61
N LEU A 26 0.40 -3.93 -7.28
CA LEU A 26 1.43 -3.21 -6.53
C LEU A 26 2.82 -3.83 -6.68
N TYR A 27 2.94 -5.15 -6.82
CA TYR A 27 4.22 -5.76 -7.20
C TYR A 27 4.69 -5.28 -8.56
N ALA A 28 3.81 -5.28 -9.58
CA ALA A 28 4.16 -4.78 -10.90
C ALA A 28 4.57 -3.29 -10.89
N ILE A 29 3.95 -2.48 -10.03
CA ILE A 29 4.35 -1.07 -9.84
C ILE A 29 5.70 -0.97 -9.11
N LYS A 30 5.95 -1.79 -8.09
CA LYS A 30 7.18 -1.74 -7.29
C LYS A 30 8.40 -2.22 -8.07
N GLU A 31 8.24 -3.18 -8.97
CA GLU A 31 9.36 -3.83 -9.65
C GLU A 31 10.30 -2.86 -10.40
N PRO A 32 9.82 -2.00 -11.32
CA PRO A 32 10.70 -1.03 -11.98
C PRO A 32 11.21 0.09 -11.05
N ARG A 33 10.73 0.16 -9.80
CA ARG A 33 11.11 1.16 -8.79
C ARG A 33 12.10 0.61 -7.76
N ARG A 34 12.45 -0.68 -7.85
CA ARG A 34 13.45 -1.32 -7.00
C ARG A 34 14.83 -1.14 -7.61
N VAL A 35 15.74 -0.58 -6.83
CA VAL A 35 17.15 -0.43 -7.20
C VAL A 35 17.98 -1.14 -6.15
N ARG A 36 18.67 -2.22 -6.54
CA ARG A 36 19.68 -2.85 -5.69
C ARG A 36 20.94 -1.99 -5.66
N LEU A 37 21.49 -1.81 -4.47
CA LEU A 37 22.80 -1.20 -4.25
C LEU A 37 23.71 -2.23 -3.58
N GLY A 38 24.61 -2.80 -4.38
CA GLY A 38 25.45 -3.92 -3.94
C GLY A 38 24.62 -5.13 -3.49
N ASP A 39 25.17 -5.91 -2.58
CA ASP A 39 24.59 -7.20 -2.21
C ASP A 39 23.50 -7.09 -1.14
N TYR A 40 23.55 -6.05 -0.30
CA TYR A 40 22.79 -5.97 0.94
C TYR A 40 21.67 -4.92 0.96
N LEU A 41 21.67 -3.96 0.04
CA LEU A 41 20.73 -2.85 0.06
C LEU A 41 19.82 -2.88 -1.16
N THR A 42 18.55 -2.60 -0.92
CA THR A 42 17.56 -2.36 -1.97
C THR A 42 16.78 -1.11 -1.64
N PHE A 43 16.80 -0.14 -2.54
CA PHE A 43 15.96 1.04 -2.47
C PHE A 43 14.67 0.78 -3.22
N LEU A 44 13.56 1.19 -2.65
CA LEU A 44 12.27 1.28 -3.35
C LEU A 44 11.93 2.76 -3.48
N PHE A 45 11.88 3.26 -4.71
CA PHE A 45 11.43 4.62 -4.98
C PHE A 45 9.90 4.65 -4.89
N GLU A 46 9.38 5.20 -3.79
CA GLU A 46 7.95 5.20 -3.51
C GLU A 46 7.18 6.19 -4.41
N ASN A 47 5.96 5.83 -4.78
CA ASN A 47 4.98 6.70 -5.41
C ASN A 47 3.67 6.70 -4.61
N ARG A 48 2.63 7.37 -5.12
CA ARG A 48 1.37 7.47 -4.38
C ARG A 48 0.71 6.12 -4.17
N ASP A 49 0.72 5.26 -5.18
CA ASP A 49 0.13 3.92 -5.09
C ASP A 49 0.85 3.05 -4.06
N THR A 50 2.18 3.04 -4.06
CA THR A 50 2.96 2.21 -3.15
C THR A 50 2.83 2.66 -1.70
N MET A 51 2.79 3.97 -1.46
CA MET A 51 2.51 4.55 -0.15
C MET A 51 1.07 4.27 0.30
N LEU A 52 0.08 4.44 -0.58
CA LEU A 52 -1.32 4.16 -0.25
C LEU A 52 -1.51 2.68 0.13
N TYR A 53 -0.89 1.77 -0.63
CA TYR A 53 -0.90 0.36 -0.32
C TYR A 53 -0.26 0.05 1.05
N GLN A 54 0.88 0.67 1.39
CA GLN A 54 1.50 0.49 2.71
C GLN A 54 0.59 0.96 3.84
N VAL A 55 -0.04 2.13 3.71
CA VAL A 55 -1.00 2.63 4.72
C VAL A 55 -2.17 1.67 4.86
N GLN A 56 -2.74 1.21 3.74
CA GLN A 56 -3.87 0.28 3.72
C GLN A 56 -3.53 -1.08 4.38
N GLU A 57 -2.33 -1.60 4.15
CA GLU A 57 -1.88 -2.84 4.78
C GLU A 57 -1.69 -2.69 6.29
N MET A 58 -1.22 -1.52 6.76
CA MET A 58 -1.13 -1.24 8.20
C MET A 58 -2.52 -1.13 8.84
N VAL A 59 -3.44 -0.39 8.22
CA VAL A 59 -4.84 -0.28 8.66
C VAL A 59 -5.50 -1.66 8.76
N ARG A 60 -5.28 -2.53 7.76
CA ARG A 60 -5.78 -3.91 7.76
C ARG A 60 -5.13 -4.76 8.86
N ALA A 61 -3.80 -4.70 9.00
CA ALA A 61 -3.06 -5.53 9.96
C ALA A 61 -3.45 -5.22 11.41
N GLU A 62 -3.65 -3.94 11.71
CA GLU A 62 -4.07 -3.46 13.04
C GLU A 62 -5.60 -3.50 13.21
N GLY A 63 -6.36 -3.83 12.18
CA GLY A 63 -7.82 -3.88 12.24
C GLY A 63 -8.47 -2.53 12.51
N LEU A 64 -7.83 -1.43 12.11
CA LEU A 64 -8.34 -0.07 12.33
C LEU A 64 -9.62 0.13 11.54
N ARG A 65 -10.67 0.57 12.24
CA ARG A 65 -11.98 0.91 11.68
C ARG A 65 -12.33 2.33 12.12
N GLU A 66 -13.15 3.03 11.35
CA GLU A 66 -13.76 4.27 11.83
C GLU A 66 -14.60 3.95 13.07
N GLU A 67 -14.53 4.79 14.10
CA GLU A 67 -15.42 4.67 15.25
C GLU A 67 -16.86 4.82 14.77
N ALA A 68 -17.74 3.91 15.22
CA ALA A 68 -19.17 4.06 14.99
C ALA A 68 -19.60 5.36 15.68
N ALA A 69 -20.00 6.36 14.88
CA ALA A 69 -20.57 7.61 15.36
C ALA A 69 -21.90 7.38 16.09
#